data_AF-A0AA91EJW3-F1
#
_entry.id   AF-A0AA91EJW3-F1
#
_cell.length_a   1.000
_cell.length_b   1.000
_cell.length_c   1.000
_cell.angle_alpha   90.00
_cell.angle_beta   90.00
_cell.angle_gamma   90.00
#
_symmetry.space_group_name_H-M   'P 1'
#
loop_
_entity.id
_entity.type
_entity.pdbx_description
1 polymer ?
#
loop_
_entity_poly.entity_id
_entity_poly.type
_entity_poly.pdbx_seq_one_letter_code
_entity_poly.pdbx_strand_id
1 'polypeptide(L)'
;MFWALSDSMCSEATPWVNGAYLPDHAALQTYRVMAPMAYAKIKNIIERNVTSGLIYLPSSARDLNNPEIDKYLARYVRGSNGMDHVERIKILKLMWDAIGSEFGGRHELYEINYSGSQDEIRLQCLRQAQTSGNMDRMMAMVDRCLSEYDQHGWTVPHLHNNNDINMLDKLLK
;
A
#
# COMPACT_ATOMS: atom_id res chain seq x y z
N MET A 1 -3.83 5.99 4.35
CA MET A 1 -3.68 4.57 4.74
C MET A 1 -2.64 4.39 5.83
N PHE A 2 -1.34 4.64 5.60
CA PHE A 2 -0.29 4.35 6.61
C PHE A 2 -0.42 5.15 7.92
N TRP A 3 -0.79 6.43 7.87
CA TRP A 3 -1.10 7.21 9.09
C TRP A 3 -2.30 6.63 9.86
N ALA A 4 -3.34 6.18 9.15
CA ALA A 4 -4.48 5.52 9.80
C ALA A 4 -4.08 4.18 10.44
N LEU A 5 -3.08 3.47 9.88
CA LEU A 5 -2.53 2.27 10.53
C LEU A 5 -1.81 2.63 11.83
N SER A 6 -1.02 3.71 11.87
CA SER A 6 -0.39 4.15 13.13
C SER A 6 -1.42 4.62 14.17
N ASP A 7 -2.50 5.26 13.73
CA ASP A 7 -3.59 5.65 14.63
C ASP A 7 -4.23 4.40 15.25
N SER A 8 -4.56 3.39 14.43
CA SER A 8 -5.13 2.12 14.89
C SER A 8 -4.17 1.32 15.78
N MET A 9 -2.87 1.33 15.49
CA MET A 9 -1.85 0.72 16.35
C MET A 9 -1.95 1.26 17.77
N CYS A 10 -2.17 2.56 17.93
CA CYS A 10 -2.25 3.21 19.23
C CYS A 10 -3.65 3.12 19.86
N SER A 11 -4.73 3.32 19.10
CA SER A 11 -6.10 3.36 19.63
C SER A 11 -6.58 1.99 20.11
N GLU A 12 -6.18 0.92 19.40
CA GLU A 12 -6.58 -0.45 19.69
C GLU A 12 -5.51 -1.22 20.49
N ALA A 13 -4.62 -0.48 21.16
CA ALA A 13 -3.56 -1.08 21.98
C ALA A 13 -4.12 -1.91 23.13
N THR A 14 -3.53 -3.06 23.39
CA THR A 14 -3.99 -3.99 24.43
C THR A 14 -3.00 -4.07 25.60
N PRO A 15 -3.48 -4.21 26.85
CA PRO A 15 -2.62 -4.49 27.99
C PRO A 15 -1.81 -5.76 27.77
N TRP A 16 -0.59 -5.76 28.26
CA TRP A 16 0.31 -6.90 28.26
C TRP A 16 0.78 -7.20 29.70
N VAL A 17 2.00 -7.70 29.88
CA VAL A 17 2.53 -8.05 31.21
C VAL A 17 3.10 -6.83 31.93
N ASN A 18 3.05 -6.83 33.26
CA ASN A 18 3.66 -5.82 34.13
C ASN A 18 3.22 -4.37 33.83
N GLY A 19 1.98 -4.17 33.37
CA GLY A 19 1.45 -2.84 33.06
C GLY A 19 1.94 -2.25 31.73
N ALA A 20 2.72 -2.99 30.94
CA ALA A 20 3.05 -2.61 29.57
C ALA A 20 1.83 -2.73 28.64
N TYR A 21 1.83 -1.98 27.55
CA TYR A 21 0.84 -2.08 26.48
C TYR A 21 1.56 -2.41 25.17
N LEU A 22 0.88 -3.19 24.32
CA LEU A 22 1.33 -3.46 22.97
C LEU A 22 0.39 -2.77 21.97
N PRO A 23 0.92 -2.17 20.89
CA PRO A 23 0.09 -1.65 19.82
C PRO A 23 -0.69 -2.78 19.14
N ASP A 24 -1.74 -2.44 18.41
CA ASP A 24 -2.55 -3.46 17.73
C ASP A 24 -1.72 -4.32 16.76
N HIS A 25 -1.75 -5.64 17.02
CA HIS A 25 -0.99 -6.61 16.26
C HIS A 25 -1.52 -6.78 14.83
N ALA A 26 -2.82 -6.58 14.59
CA ALA A 26 -3.37 -6.70 13.24
C ALA A 26 -2.88 -5.54 12.34
N ALA A 27 -2.87 -4.31 12.86
CA ALA A 27 -2.34 -3.13 12.19
C ALA A 27 -0.83 -3.25 11.91
N LEU A 28 -0.05 -3.81 12.85
CA LEU A 28 1.38 -4.11 12.65
C LEU A 28 1.62 -5.04 11.47
N GLN A 29 0.91 -6.17 11.39
CA GLN A 29 1.07 -7.10 10.26
C GLN A 29 0.56 -6.49 8.95
N THR A 30 -0.54 -5.74 9.00
CA THR A 30 -1.07 -5.03 7.83
C THR A 30 -0.05 -4.06 7.24
N TYR A 31 0.62 -3.26 8.07
CA TYR A 31 1.70 -2.36 7.62
C TYR A 31 2.79 -3.13 6.85
N ARG A 32 3.27 -4.23 7.41
CA ARG A 32 4.35 -5.03 6.81
C ARG A 32 3.96 -5.63 5.46
N VAL A 33 2.73 -6.09 5.31
CA VAL A 33 2.21 -6.60 4.03
C VAL A 33 2.03 -5.49 3.00
N MET A 34 1.54 -4.32 3.41
CA MET A 34 1.18 -3.24 2.50
C MET A 34 2.34 -2.35 2.07
N ALA A 35 3.35 -2.15 2.93
CA ALA A 35 4.46 -1.23 2.66
C ALA A 35 5.25 -1.58 1.38
N PRO A 36 5.65 -2.85 1.13
CA PRO A 36 6.35 -3.22 -0.12
C PRO A 36 5.55 -2.88 -1.38
N MET A 37 4.24 -3.18 -1.37
CA MET A 37 3.36 -2.91 -2.51
C MET A 37 3.16 -1.41 -2.74
N ALA A 38 2.99 -0.65 -1.66
CA ALA A 38 2.81 0.79 -1.74
C ALA A 38 4.08 1.50 -2.22
N TYR A 39 5.24 1.15 -1.67
CA TYR A 39 6.51 1.80 -2.03
C TYR A 39 6.84 1.60 -3.52
N ALA A 40 6.77 0.35 -4.00
CA ALA A 40 6.97 0.03 -5.42
C ALA A 40 5.97 0.78 -6.32
N LYS A 41 4.71 0.86 -5.91
CA LYS A 41 3.68 1.59 -6.68
C LYS A 41 3.92 3.10 -6.68
N ILE A 42 4.34 3.69 -5.57
CA ILE A 42 4.66 5.12 -5.46
C ILE A 42 5.85 5.46 -6.37
N LYS A 43 6.94 4.68 -6.33
CA LYS A 43 8.08 4.85 -7.24
C LYS A 43 7.62 4.82 -8.70
N ASN A 44 6.84 3.82 -9.08
CA ASN A 44 6.31 3.72 -10.44
C ASN A 44 5.42 4.92 -10.83
N ILE A 45 4.62 5.45 -9.90
CA ILE A 45 3.82 6.66 -10.12
C ILE A 45 4.73 7.88 -10.37
N ILE A 46 5.82 8.03 -9.62
CA ILE A 46 6.78 9.12 -9.80
C ILE A 46 7.43 9.02 -11.19
N GLU A 47 8.01 7.87 -11.52
CA GLU A 47 8.73 7.67 -12.79
C GLU A 47 7.84 7.90 -14.01
N ARG A 48 6.60 7.40 -13.98
CA ARG A 48 5.67 7.51 -15.12
C ARG A 48 5.01 8.90 -15.27
N ASN A 49 5.08 9.76 -14.26
CA ASN A 49 4.51 11.12 -14.33
C ASN A 49 5.60 12.19 -14.48
N VAL A 50 6.72 12.08 -13.77
CA VAL A 50 7.84 13.05 -13.89
C VAL A 50 8.65 12.77 -15.16
N THR A 51 8.71 11.51 -15.60
CA THR A 51 9.24 11.07 -16.90
C THR A 51 10.62 11.65 -17.22
N SER A 52 10.77 12.34 -18.36
CA SER A 52 12.03 12.91 -18.84
C SER A 52 12.59 13.99 -17.92
N GLY A 53 11.78 14.57 -17.02
CA GLY A 53 12.25 15.55 -16.05
C GLY A 53 13.38 15.02 -15.15
N LEU A 54 13.40 13.72 -14.87
CA LEU A 54 14.42 13.10 -14.02
C LEU A 54 15.73 12.80 -14.74
N ILE A 55 15.74 12.75 -16.07
CA ILE A 55 16.95 12.50 -16.86
C ILE A 55 17.49 13.76 -17.55
N TYR A 56 16.65 14.79 -17.74
CA TYR A 56 17.03 16.05 -18.37
C TYR A 56 17.62 17.06 -17.37
N LEU A 57 18.71 16.65 -16.71
CA LEU A 57 19.39 17.43 -15.66
C LEU A 57 20.89 17.56 -15.97
N PRO A 58 21.53 18.71 -15.67
CA PRO A 58 22.98 18.85 -15.82
C PRO A 58 23.72 17.93 -14.84
N SER A 59 25.01 17.71 -15.09
CA SER A 59 25.81 16.76 -14.33
C SER A 59 25.99 17.21 -12.87
N SER A 60 26.26 18.50 -12.66
CA SER A 60 26.77 19.01 -11.38
C SER A 60 26.35 20.46 -11.13
N ALA A 61 26.41 20.89 -9.86
CA ALA A 61 26.38 22.31 -9.51
C ALA A 61 27.52 23.10 -10.20
N ARG A 62 28.60 22.43 -10.61
CA ARG A 62 29.66 23.05 -11.43
C ARG A 62 29.17 23.58 -12.77
N ASP A 63 28.13 22.97 -13.36
CA ASP A 63 27.54 23.46 -14.61
C ASP A 63 26.79 24.78 -14.41
N LEU A 64 26.15 24.96 -13.25
CA LEU A 64 25.51 26.22 -12.84
C LEU A 64 26.53 27.31 -12.53
N ASN A 65 27.72 26.93 -12.06
CA ASN A 65 28.82 27.86 -11.74
C ASN A 65 29.73 28.17 -12.95
N ASN A 66 29.44 27.60 -14.12
CA ASN A 66 30.15 27.91 -15.37
C ASN A 66 29.25 28.79 -16.26
N PRO A 67 29.53 30.09 -16.41
CA PRO A 67 28.68 31.00 -17.20
C PRO A 67 28.45 30.55 -18.65
N GLU A 68 29.39 29.80 -19.25
CA GLU A 68 29.26 29.30 -20.62
C GLU A 68 28.21 28.18 -20.74
N ILE A 69 27.95 27.44 -19.66
CA ILE A 69 26.95 26.38 -19.59
C ILE A 69 25.65 26.94 -19.01
N ASP A 70 25.75 27.69 -17.92
CA ASP A 70 24.60 28.20 -17.16
C ASP A 70 23.66 29.05 -18.01
N LYS A 71 24.18 29.85 -18.95
CA LYS A 71 23.37 30.62 -19.91
C LYS A 71 22.38 29.76 -20.71
N TYR A 72 22.74 28.51 -21.00
CA TYR A 72 21.85 27.55 -21.68
C TYR A 72 20.89 26.89 -20.70
N LEU A 73 21.34 26.57 -19.48
CA LEU A 73 20.48 26.01 -18.44
C LEU A 73 19.37 26.98 -18.05
N ALA A 74 19.69 28.26 -17.88
CA ALA A 74 18.74 29.34 -17.59
C ALA A 74 17.66 29.48 -18.67
N ARG A 75 18.01 29.22 -19.94
CA ARG A 75 17.08 29.33 -21.06
C ARG A 75 16.25 28.06 -21.31
N TYR A 76 16.89 26.90 -21.27
CA TYR A 76 16.32 25.64 -21.76
C TYR A 76 15.91 24.66 -20.65
N VAL A 77 16.39 24.86 -19.42
CA VAL A 77 16.11 24.00 -18.25
C VAL A 77 15.42 24.81 -17.15
N ARG A 78 14.69 25.87 -17.51
CA ARG A 78 13.85 26.63 -16.56
C ARG A 78 12.63 25.83 -16.12
N GLY A 79 12.10 26.16 -14.94
CA GLY A 79 10.83 25.64 -14.45
C GLY A 79 9.61 26.14 -15.24
N SER A 80 8.50 25.44 -15.05
CA SER A 80 7.19 25.90 -15.55
C SER A 80 6.70 27.08 -14.71
N ASN A 81 5.79 27.89 -15.27
CA ASN A 81 5.08 28.96 -14.54
C ASN A 81 5.99 29.97 -13.82
N GLY A 82 7.15 30.30 -14.40
CA GLY A 82 8.04 31.35 -13.89
C GLY A 82 9.11 30.89 -12.89
N MET A 83 9.19 29.61 -12.57
CA MET A 83 10.29 29.05 -11.76
C MET A 83 11.62 29.08 -12.54
N ASP A 84 12.71 29.49 -11.89
CA ASP A 84 14.05 29.51 -12.48
C ASP A 84 14.65 28.10 -12.63
N HIS A 85 15.78 27.99 -13.33
CA HIS A 85 16.42 26.70 -13.60
C HIS A 85 17.12 26.11 -12.38
N VAL A 86 17.69 26.93 -11.48
CA VAL A 86 18.38 26.45 -10.28
C VAL A 86 17.40 25.70 -9.38
N GLU A 87 16.24 26.29 -9.12
CA GLU A 87 15.21 25.67 -8.27
C GLU A 87 14.62 24.42 -8.93
N ARG A 88 14.31 24.47 -10.25
CA ARG A 88 13.83 23.27 -10.99
C ARG A 88 14.83 22.12 -10.89
N ILE A 89 16.11 22.37 -11.17
CA ILE A 89 17.16 21.35 -11.16
C ILE A 89 17.33 20.78 -9.74
N LYS A 90 17.26 21.64 -8.71
CA LYS A 90 17.37 21.24 -7.30
C LYS A 90 16.24 20.29 -6.89
N ILE A 91 14.98 20.63 -7.21
CA ILE A 91 13.81 19.78 -6.93
C ILE A 91 13.94 18.42 -7.63
N LEU A 92 14.29 18.41 -8.91
CA LEU A 92 14.34 17.18 -9.69
C LEU A 92 15.54 16.29 -9.35
N LYS A 93 16.71 16.86 -9.01
CA LYS A 93 17.84 16.08 -8.48
C LYS A 93 17.52 15.48 -7.10
N LEU A 94 16.83 16.21 -6.23
CA LEU A 94 16.37 15.67 -4.94
C LEU A 94 15.44 14.47 -5.15
N MET A 95 14.48 14.59 -6.06
CA MET A 95 13.58 13.47 -6.39
C MET A 95 14.35 12.30 -6.99
N TRP A 96 15.29 12.56 -7.91
CA TRP A 96 16.12 11.50 -8.50
C TRP A 96 16.94 10.76 -7.45
N ASP A 97 17.53 11.46 -6.48
CA ASP A 97 18.30 10.81 -5.42
C ASP A 97 17.41 9.97 -4.48
N ALA A 98 16.14 10.35 -4.30
CA ALA A 98 15.19 9.57 -3.52
C ALA A 98 14.80 8.22 -4.16
N ILE A 99 14.83 8.10 -5.51
CA ILE A 99 14.28 6.90 -6.19
C ILE A 99 15.18 6.23 -7.23
N GLY A 100 16.15 6.93 -7.80
CA GLY A 100 16.89 6.53 -9.00
C GLY A 100 18.42 6.52 -8.86
N SER A 101 18.99 7.18 -7.84
CA SER A 101 20.40 6.98 -7.49
C SER A 101 20.61 5.59 -6.85
N GLU A 102 21.87 5.19 -6.64
CA GLU A 102 22.17 3.97 -5.90
C GLU A 102 21.59 3.99 -4.48
N PHE A 103 21.56 5.17 -3.84
CA PHE A 103 20.88 5.37 -2.56
C PHE A 103 19.37 5.10 -2.66
N GLY A 104 18.70 5.69 -3.65
CA GLY A 104 17.27 5.44 -3.92
C GLY A 104 16.96 3.98 -4.25
N GLY A 105 17.79 3.33 -5.07
CA GLY A 105 17.67 1.90 -5.39
C GLY A 105 17.87 1.00 -4.17
N ARG A 106 18.84 1.31 -3.30
CA ARG A 106 19.01 0.64 -2.01
C ARG A 106 17.79 0.84 -1.10
N HIS A 107 17.21 2.03 -1.07
CA HIS A 107 15.98 2.30 -0.31
C HIS A 107 14.79 1.50 -0.84
N GLU A 108 14.62 1.36 -2.15
CA GLU A 108 13.62 0.46 -2.72
C GLU A 108 13.81 -0.99 -2.26
N LEU A 109 15.04 -1.50 -2.34
CA LEU A 109 15.34 -2.86 -1.90
C LEU A 109 15.01 -3.06 -0.40
N TYR A 110 15.33 -2.05 0.41
CA TYR A 110 15.04 -2.02 1.84
C TYR A 110 13.54 -2.07 2.13
N GLU A 111 12.75 -1.13 1.58
CA GLU A 111 11.32 -1.03 1.88
C GLU A 111 10.53 -2.25 1.39
N ILE A 112 11.02 -2.93 0.35
CA ILE A 112 10.36 -4.14 -0.18
C ILE A 112 10.66 -5.37 0.69
N ASN A 113 11.87 -5.50 1.25
CA ASN A 113 12.34 -6.79 1.79
C ASN A 113 12.82 -6.76 3.24
N TYR A 114 13.00 -5.59 3.86
CA TYR A 114 13.61 -5.49 5.20
C TYR A 114 12.84 -6.27 6.27
N SER A 115 11.50 -6.33 6.17
CA SER A 115 10.66 -7.03 7.15
C SER A 115 10.42 -8.53 6.84
N GLY A 116 11.05 -9.07 5.79
CA GLY A 116 10.92 -10.46 5.36
C GLY A 116 10.58 -10.62 3.87
N SER A 117 10.57 -11.87 3.40
CA SER A 117 10.09 -12.19 2.05
C SER A 117 8.59 -11.93 1.91
N GLN A 118 8.12 -11.78 0.67
CA GLN A 118 6.72 -11.48 0.37
C GLN A 118 5.74 -12.52 0.90
N ASP A 119 6.14 -13.79 0.90
CA ASP A 119 5.33 -14.88 1.44
C ASP A 119 5.37 -14.86 2.97
N GLU A 120 6.55 -14.67 3.58
CA GLU A 120 6.67 -14.75 5.03
C GLU A 120 5.90 -13.63 5.74
N ILE A 121 5.89 -12.40 5.20
CA ILE A 121 5.07 -11.32 5.77
C ILE A 121 3.56 -11.61 5.68
N ARG A 122 3.11 -12.30 4.62
CA ARG A 122 1.70 -12.72 4.45
C ARG A 122 1.36 -13.89 5.37
N LEU A 123 2.26 -14.87 5.50
CA LEU A 123 2.10 -15.98 6.43
C LEU A 123 2.04 -15.50 7.87
N GLN A 124 2.88 -14.54 8.27
CA GLN A 124 2.84 -13.96 9.62
C GLN A 124 1.55 -13.17 9.87
N CYS A 125 1.04 -12.46 8.87
CA CYS A 125 -0.28 -11.82 8.94
C CYS A 125 -1.41 -12.84 9.15
N LEU A 126 -1.42 -13.93 8.38
CA LEU A 126 -2.39 -15.02 8.55
C LEU A 126 -2.27 -15.67 9.93
N ARG A 127 -1.05 -16.02 10.35
CA ARG A 127 -0.79 -16.62 11.67
C ARG A 127 -1.30 -15.70 12.78
N GLN A 128 -1.09 -14.38 12.69
CA GLN A 128 -1.60 -13.43 13.68
C GLN A 128 -3.13 -13.41 13.74
N ALA A 129 -3.81 -13.45 12.59
CA ALA A 129 -5.28 -13.52 12.56
C ALA A 129 -5.81 -14.82 13.19
N GLN A 130 -5.11 -15.95 12.99
CA GLN A 130 -5.45 -17.23 13.59
C GLN A 130 -5.17 -17.24 15.11
N THR A 131 -3.97 -16.85 15.55
CA THR A 131 -3.58 -16.95 16.97
C THR A 131 -4.29 -15.93 17.87
N SER A 132 -4.77 -14.82 17.31
CA SER A 132 -5.58 -13.84 18.04
C SER A 132 -7.06 -14.25 18.18
N GLY A 133 -7.51 -15.30 17.49
CA GLY A 133 -8.92 -15.68 17.41
C GLY A 133 -9.75 -14.79 16.48
N ASN A 134 -9.14 -13.81 15.79
CA ASN A 134 -9.84 -12.98 14.80
C ASN A 134 -10.37 -13.83 13.65
N MET A 135 -9.60 -14.82 13.19
CA MET A 135 -10.04 -15.75 12.14
C MET A 135 -11.27 -16.56 12.58
N ASP A 136 -11.30 -17.04 13.81
CA ASP A 136 -12.45 -17.80 14.34
C ASP A 136 -13.69 -16.93 14.43
N ARG A 137 -13.56 -15.66 14.83
CA ARG A 137 -14.68 -14.69 14.84
C ARG A 137 -15.21 -14.42 13.43
N MET A 138 -14.33 -14.30 12.44
CA MET A 138 -14.73 -14.17 11.04
C MET A 138 -15.46 -15.43 10.57
N MET A 139 -14.98 -16.61 10.96
CA MET A 139 -15.58 -17.88 10.56
C MET A 139 -16.91 -18.16 11.23
N ALA A 140 -17.10 -17.75 12.49
CA ALA A 140 -18.41 -17.83 13.13
C ALA A 140 -19.49 -17.06 12.37
N MET A 141 -19.14 -15.95 11.71
CA MET A 141 -20.07 -15.23 10.84
C MET A 141 -20.39 -16.01 9.55
N VAL A 142 -19.40 -16.70 8.98
CA VAL A 142 -19.59 -17.59 7.83
C VAL A 142 -20.47 -18.78 8.21
N ASP A 143 -20.17 -19.44 9.33
CA ASP A 143 -20.93 -20.58 9.83
C ASP A 143 -22.38 -20.20 10.13
N ARG A 144 -22.61 -18.99 10.65
CA ARG A 144 -23.97 -18.46 10.81
C ARG A 144 -24.67 -18.30 9.46
N CYS A 145 -24.02 -17.74 8.45
CA CYS A 145 -24.61 -17.61 7.11
C CYS A 145 -24.95 -18.99 6.51
N LEU A 146 -24.03 -19.96 6.63
CA LEU A 146 -24.23 -21.32 6.13
C LEU A 146 -25.32 -22.08 6.89
N SER A 147 -25.60 -21.74 8.14
CA SER A 147 -26.66 -22.40 8.92
C SER A 147 -28.07 -21.89 8.59
N GLU A 148 -28.18 -20.77 7.86
CA GLU A 148 -29.46 -20.14 7.51
C GLU A 148 -30.14 -20.77 6.28
N TYR A 149 -29.50 -21.74 5.62
CA TYR A 149 -30.09 -22.52 4.52
C TYR A 149 -29.52 -23.94 4.45
N ASP A 150 -30.24 -24.81 3.75
CA ASP A 150 -29.73 -26.10 3.31
C ASP A 150 -30.19 -26.39 1.87
N GLN A 151 -29.93 -27.61 1.40
CA GLN A 151 -30.33 -28.05 0.06
C GLN A 151 -31.86 -28.06 -0.18
N HIS A 152 -32.69 -27.84 0.84
CA HIS A 152 -34.15 -27.79 0.78
C HIS A 152 -34.74 -26.38 0.89
N GLY A 153 -33.92 -25.36 1.14
CA GLY A 153 -34.34 -23.95 1.19
C GLY A 153 -33.81 -23.21 2.42
N TRP A 154 -34.47 -22.11 2.77
CA TRP A 154 -34.13 -21.31 3.95
C TRP A 154 -34.55 -22.03 5.24
N THR A 155 -33.68 -22.02 6.25
CA THR A 155 -33.97 -22.55 7.61
C THR A 155 -34.45 -21.45 8.56
N VAL A 156 -34.26 -20.18 8.19
CA VAL A 156 -34.72 -19.00 8.95
C VAL A 156 -36.12 -18.55 8.53
N PRO A 157 -36.98 -18.11 9.47
CA PRO A 157 -38.41 -17.90 9.20
C PRO A 157 -38.74 -16.58 8.49
N HIS A 158 -37.78 -15.66 8.35
CA HIS A 158 -38.02 -14.32 7.82
C HIS A 158 -37.83 -14.22 6.30
N LEU A 159 -37.35 -15.29 5.65
CA LEU A 159 -37.11 -15.35 4.21
C LEU A 159 -38.19 -16.17 3.50
N HIS A 160 -38.51 -15.79 2.26
CA HIS A 160 -39.43 -16.54 1.42
C HIS A 160 -38.69 -17.66 0.69
N ASN A 161 -39.16 -18.90 0.86
CA ASN A 161 -38.74 -20.01 0.00
C ASN A 161 -39.24 -19.80 -1.43
N ASN A 162 -38.56 -20.42 -2.40
CA ASN A 162 -38.79 -20.17 -3.83
C ASN A 162 -39.83 -21.11 -4.47
N ASN A 163 -40.57 -21.91 -3.69
CA ASN A 163 -41.48 -22.93 -4.23
C ASN A 163 -42.62 -22.37 -5.09
N ASP A 164 -43.00 -21.12 -4.87
CA ASP A 164 -44.06 -20.42 -5.60
C ASP A 164 -43.59 -19.86 -6.96
N ILE A 165 -42.29 -19.66 -7.14
CA ILE A 165 -41.70 -19.04 -8.34
C ILE A 165 -40.74 -19.94 -9.12
N ASN A 166 -40.23 -21.02 -8.53
CA ASN A 166 -39.31 -21.92 -9.23
C ASN A 166 -40.05 -22.72 -10.32
N MET A 167 -39.61 -22.59 -11.57
CA MET A 167 -40.27 -23.17 -12.75
C MET A 167 -39.57 -24.41 -13.31
N LEU A 168 -38.53 -24.93 -12.64
CA LEU A 168 -37.74 -26.05 -13.19
C LEU A 168 -38.60 -27.26 -13.51
N ASP A 169 -39.54 -27.60 -12.63
CA ASP A 169 -40.49 -28.70 -12.86
C ASP A 169 -41.39 -28.48 -14.09
N LYS A 170 -41.78 -27.25 -14.41
CA LYS A 170 -42.61 -26.96 -15.59
C LYS A 170 -41.81 -26.97 -16.89
N LEU A 171 -40.50 -26.75 -16.81
CA LEU A 171 -39.62 -26.67 -17.97
C LEU A 171 -38.98 -28.01 -18.32
N LEU A 172 -38.78 -28.89 -17.32
CA LEU A 172 -37.94 -30.09 -17.44
C LEU A 172 -38.67 -31.40 -17.15
N LYS A 173 -39.95 -31.37 -16.73
CA LYS A 173 -40.82 -32.56 -16.65
C LYS A 173 -41.85 -32.51 -17.77
#